data_AF-A0A8H7IU15-F1
#
_entry.id   AF-A0A8H7IU15-F1
#
_cell.length_a   1.000
_cell.length_b   1.000
_cell.length_c   1.000
_cell.angle_alpha   90.00
_cell.angle_beta   90.00
_cell.angle_gamma   90.00
#
_symmetry.space_group_name_H-M   'P 1'
#
loop_
_entity.id
_entity.type
_entity.pdbx_description
1 polymer ?
#
loop_
_entity_poly.entity_id
_entity_poly.type
_entity_poly.pdbx_seq_one_letter_code
_entity_poly.pdbx_strand_id
1 'polypeptide(L)'
;MHGSAIFLAVSAGLVSIASAGQVNFYSDTRCQNYIGEAHPGGFQTTGGPAGSFSALWVTIDQSRCSSTCGPMIICGDSSCSRRKATSIGQCVSFNTGVWARNGCGQDMCGNV
;
A
#
# COMPACT_ATOMS: atom_id res chain seq x y z
N MET A 1 -4.58 -47.30 -4.55
CA MET A 1 -5.12 -46.21 -5.38
C MET A 1 -6.16 -45.48 -4.57
N HIS A 2 -5.83 -44.30 -4.05
CA HIS A 2 -6.67 -43.37 -3.28
C HIS A 2 -6.08 -42.00 -3.62
N GLY A 3 -6.77 -40.96 -4.05
CA GLY A 3 -8.18 -40.62 -4.10
C GLY A 3 -8.14 -39.08 -4.12
N SER A 4 -8.57 -38.49 -5.23
CA SER A 4 -8.26 -37.13 -5.68
C SER A 4 -8.53 -36.02 -4.65
N ALA A 5 -7.56 -35.10 -4.48
CA ALA A 5 -7.80 -33.80 -3.85
C ALA A 5 -8.07 -32.75 -4.94
N ILE A 6 -9.34 -32.36 -5.06
CA ILE A 6 -9.78 -31.26 -5.90
C ILE A 6 -9.45 -29.96 -5.15
N PHE A 7 -8.47 -29.19 -5.63
CA PHE A 7 -8.23 -27.84 -5.14
C PHE A 7 -9.23 -26.88 -5.79
N LEU A 8 -10.11 -26.31 -4.97
CA LEU A 8 -11.03 -25.24 -5.36
C LEU A 8 -10.23 -23.99 -5.75
N ALA A 9 -10.26 -23.64 -7.03
CA ALA A 9 -9.78 -22.34 -7.50
C ALA A 9 -10.74 -21.25 -7.01
N VAL A 10 -10.28 -20.40 -6.10
CA VAL A 10 -10.99 -19.19 -5.68
C VAL A 10 -10.95 -18.20 -6.83
N SER A 11 -12.08 -17.96 -7.47
CA SER A 11 -12.28 -16.87 -8.42
C SER A 11 -12.37 -15.55 -7.65
N ALA A 12 -11.25 -14.82 -7.60
CA ALA A 12 -11.24 -13.43 -7.14
C ALA A 12 -12.00 -12.57 -8.17
N GLY A 13 -13.18 -12.06 -7.77
CA GLY A 13 -13.97 -11.16 -8.59
C GLY A 13 -13.18 -9.89 -8.92
N LEU A 14 -13.16 -9.53 -10.20
CA LEU A 14 -12.61 -8.28 -10.70
C LEU A 14 -13.53 -7.13 -10.28
N VAL A 15 -13.35 -6.65 -9.05
CA VAL A 15 -13.82 -5.32 -8.67
C VAL A 15 -12.89 -4.33 -9.35
N SER A 16 -13.35 -3.70 -10.43
CA SER A 16 -12.69 -2.55 -11.04
C SER A 16 -12.78 -1.36 -10.08
N ILE A 17 -12.00 -1.40 -9.00
CA ILE A 17 -11.71 -0.23 -8.17
C ILE A 17 -10.93 0.72 -9.05
N ALA A 18 -11.48 1.93 -9.28
CA ALA A 18 -10.72 3.02 -9.86
C ALA A 18 -9.46 3.21 -9.01
N SER A 19 -8.32 2.81 -9.56
CA SER A 19 -7.02 2.89 -8.91
C SER A 19 -6.67 4.36 -8.73
N ALA A 20 -6.46 4.80 -7.49
CA ALA A 20 -6.09 6.19 -7.23
C ALA A 20 -4.57 6.42 -7.33
N GLY A 21 -3.79 5.37 -7.58
CA GLY A 21 -2.35 5.40 -7.79
C GLY A 21 -1.77 3.99 -7.81
N GLN A 22 -0.44 3.90 -7.89
CA GLN A 22 0.32 2.64 -7.84
C GLN A 22 1.35 2.72 -6.71
N VAL A 23 1.46 1.64 -5.94
CA VAL A 23 2.45 1.47 -4.88
C VAL A 23 3.19 0.15 -5.08
N ASN A 24 4.51 0.19 -4.95
CA ASN A 24 5.36 -1.01 -5.00
C ASN A 24 5.74 -1.44 -3.59
N PHE A 25 5.81 -2.75 -3.38
CA PHE A 25 6.17 -3.39 -2.14
C PHE A 25 7.45 -4.22 -2.28
N TYR A 26 8.22 -4.26 -1.20
CA TYR A 26 9.54 -4.86 -1.17
C TYR A 26 9.72 -5.66 0.12
N SER A 27 10.50 -6.74 0.02
CA SER A 27 10.79 -7.64 1.15
C SER A 27 11.97 -7.20 2.01
N ASP A 28 12.64 -6.10 1.65
CA ASP A 28 13.67 -5.46 2.45
C ASP A 28 13.16 -4.11 3.00
N THR A 29 14.01 -3.38 3.73
CA THR A 29 13.66 -2.09 4.33
C THR A 29 14.16 -0.88 3.53
N ARG A 30 14.81 -1.11 2.38
CA ARG A 30 15.46 -0.12 1.51
C ARG A 30 14.84 -0.09 0.10
N CYS A 31 13.71 -0.76 -0.11
CA CYS A 31 13.00 -0.85 -1.39
C CYS A 31 13.88 -1.33 -2.56
N GLN A 32 14.65 -2.41 -2.35
CA GLN A 32 15.52 -2.97 -3.40
C GLN A 32 15.02 -4.32 -3.93
N ASN A 33 14.37 -5.13 -3.11
CA ASN A 33 13.89 -6.46 -3.44
C ASN A 33 12.37 -6.46 -3.65
N TYR A 34 11.94 -6.12 -4.87
CA TYR A 34 10.53 -6.00 -5.27
C TYR A 34 9.81 -7.35 -5.13
N ILE A 35 8.62 -7.33 -4.52
CA ILE A 35 7.80 -8.54 -4.33
C ILE A 35 6.34 -8.37 -4.76
N GLY A 36 5.94 -7.18 -5.21
CA GLY A 36 4.62 -6.95 -5.77
C GLY A 36 4.20 -5.50 -5.72
N GLU A 37 3.01 -5.23 -6.23
CA GLU A 37 2.42 -3.91 -6.29
C GLU A 37 0.95 -3.95 -5.91
N ALA A 38 0.38 -2.78 -5.62
CA ALA A 38 -1.05 -2.62 -5.51
C ALA A 38 -1.49 -1.28 -6.08
N HIS A 39 -2.80 -1.21 -6.32
CA HIS A 39 -3.47 -0.05 -6.87
C HIS A 39 -4.58 0.43 -5.91
N PRO A 40 -4.21 1.01 -4.75
CA PRO A 40 -5.18 1.41 -3.73
C PRO A 40 -6.19 2.42 -4.29
N GLY A 41 -7.48 2.18 -4.00
CA GLY A 41 -8.54 3.14 -4.26
C GLY A 41 -8.52 4.31 -3.27
N GLY A 42 -9.32 5.34 -3.54
CA GLY A 42 -9.45 6.50 -2.65
C GLY A 42 -9.93 6.11 -1.26
N PHE A 43 -9.23 6.59 -0.23
CA PHE A 43 -9.42 6.35 1.21
C PHE A 43 -9.29 4.90 1.69
N GLN A 44 -8.94 3.96 0.80
CA GLN A 44 -8.76 2.55 1.12
C GLN A 44 -7.34 2.26 1.58
N THR A 45 -7.22 1.44 2.64
CA THR A 45 -5.93 0.88 3.07
C THR A 45 -5.76 -0.49 2.41
N THR A 46 -4.69 -0.64 1.62
CA THR A 46 -4.40 -1.86 0.86
C THR A 46 -3.06 -2.43 1.34
N GLY A 47 -3.04 -3.71 1.71
CA GLY A 47 -1.83 -4.39 2.15
C GLY A 47 -0.98 -4.87 0.98
N GLY A 48 0.34 -4.87 1.18
CA GLY A 48 1.25 -5.55 0.28
C GLY A 48 1.17 -7.08 0.41
N PRO A 49 1.82 -7.81 -0.51
CA PRO A 49 1.99 -9.25 -0.38
C PRO A 49 2.69 -9.62 0.95
N ALA A 50 2.43 -10.83 1.44
CA ALA A 50 3.05 -11.32 2.66
C ALA A 50 4.59 -11.25 2.57
N GLY A 51 5.23 -10.78 3.64
CA GLY A 51 6.67 -10.53 3.66
C GLY A 51 7.11 -9.14 3.18
N SER A 52 6.17 -8.23 2.88
CA SER A 52 6.51 -6.84 2.58
C SER A 52 6.93 -6.07 3.84
N PHE A 53 8.09 -5.41 3.80
CA PHE A 53 8.62 -4.57 4.88
C PHE A 53 8.84 -3.11 4.47
N SER A 54 8.86 -2.82 3.17
CA SER A 54 8.88 -1.45 2.68
C SER A 54 7.99 -1.27 1.46
N ALA A 55 7.57 -0.03 1.26
CA ALA A 55 6.79 0.38 0.10
C ALA A 55 7.21 1.77 -0.37
N LEU A 56 6.90 2.07 -1.63
CA LEU A 56 6.98 3.43 -2.18
C LEU A 56 5.90 3.61 -3.24
N TRP A 57 5.38 4.82 -3.31
CA TRP A 57 4.41 5.19 -4.34
C TRP A 57 5.12 5.49 -5.65
N VAL A 58 4.63 4.94 -6.75
CA VAL A 58 5.15 5.14 -8.10
C VAL A 58 4.38 6.24 -8.81
N THR A 59 3.05 6.19 -8.71
CA THR A 59 2.15 7.15 -9.34
C THR A 59 0.95 7.44 -8.43
N ILE A 60 0.30 8.58 -8.68
CA ILE A 60 -0.97 8.92 -8.04
C ILE A 60 -1.81 9.80 -8.98
N ASP A 61 -3.11 9.53 -9.02
CA ASP A 61 -4.08 10.24 -9.85
C ASP A 61 -4.93 11.25 -9.05
N GLN A 62 -4.70 11.39 -7.74
CA GLN A 62 -5.45 12.32 -6.91
C GLN A 62 -4.84 13.73 -6.87
N SER A 63 -5.73 14.72 -6.93
CA SER A 63 -5.40 16.14 -6.79
C SER A 63 -4.78 16.41 -5.42
N ARG A 64 -3.76 17.30 -5.39
CA ARG A 64 -3.01 17.71 -4.19
C ARG A 64 -3.95 17.98 -3.01
N CYS A 65 -3.72 17.32 -1.89
CA CYS A 65 -4.34 17.70 -0.62
C CYS A 65 -3.67 18.99 -0.13
N SER A 66 -4.27 20.16 -0.42
CA SER A 66 -3.71 21.47 -0.08
C SER A 66 -3.59 21.73 1.43
N SER A 67 -4.26 20.93 2.26
CA SER A 67 -4.26 21.06 3.74
C SER A 67 -3.58 19.89 4.49
N THR A 68 -2.95 18.94 3.78
CA THR A 68 -2.22 17.81 4.41
C THR A 68 -0.87 17.61 3.72
N CYS A 69 -0.04 16.68 4.19
CA CYS A 69 1.23 16.32 3.52
C CYS A 69 1.07 15.51 2.23
N GLY A 70 -0.01 15.77 1.51
CA GLY A 70 -0.40 15.01 0.34
C GLY A 70 -1.21 13.75 0.68
N PRO A 71 -1.75 13.12 -0.36
CA PRO A 71 -2.62 11.93 -0.27
C PRO A 71 -1.87 10.61 -0.08
N MET A 72 -0.54 10.64 -0.03
CA MET A 72 0.32 9.47 -0.16
C MET A 72 0.76 8.97 1.21
N ILE A 73 0.05 7.98 1.73
CA ILE A 73 0.30 7.44 3.06
C ILE A 73 0.79 5.99 2.94
N ILE A 74 1.85 5.66 3.69
CA ILE A 74 2.28 4.29 3.93
C ILE A 74 2.10 3.99 5.41
N CYS A 75 1.48 2.85 5.71
CA CYS A 75 1.14 2.43 7.05
C CYS A 75 1.87 1.15 7.44
N GLY A 76 2.14 0.99 8.74
CA GLY A 76 2.75 -0.19 9.34
C GLY A 76 1.75 -1.14 10.00
N ASP A 77 0.46 -0.90 9.83
CA ASP A 77 -0.66 -1.77 10.24
C ASP A 77 -1.87 -1.58 9.33
N SER A 78 -2.78 -2.55 9.29
CA SER A 78 -3.98 -2.54 8.44
C SER A 78 -5.02 -1.48 8.85
N SER A 79 -5.01 -1.03 10.10
CA SER A 79 -5.83 0.09 10.58
C SER A 79 -5.24 1.44 10.18
N CYS A 80 -4.04 1.48 9.61
CA CYS A 80 -3.26 2.68 9.32
C CYS A 80 -3.05 3.61 10.53
N SER A 81 -2.92 3.04 11.73
CA SER A 81 -2.67 3.81 12.95
C SER A 81 -1.22 4.30 13.04
N ARG A 82 -0.27 3.47 12.59
CA ARG A 82 1.16 3.79 12.45
C ARG A 82 1.42 4.11 11.00
N ARG A 83 1.66 5.37 10.67
CA ARG A 83 1.72 5.84 9.28
C ARG A 83 2.75 6.93 9.07
N LYS A 84 3.14 7.08 7.81
CA LYS A 84 4.05 8.12 7.32
C LYS A 84 3.48 8.67 6.01
N ALA A 85 3.32 9.98 5.95
CA ALA A 85 3.11 10.68 4.69
C ALA A 85 4.42 10.68 3.89
N THR A 86 4.33 10.48 2.59
CA THR A 86 5.51 10.31 1.73
C THR A 86 5.31 10.97 0.36
N SER A 87 6.33 10.91 -0.49
CA SER A 87 6.32 11.40 -1.87
C SER A 87 6.64 10.29 -2.86
N ILE A 88 6.46 10.55 -4.15
CA ILE A 88 6.70 9.54 -5.19
C ILE A 88 8.17 9.13 -5.15
N GLY A 89 8.43 7.83 -5.24
CA GLY A 89 9.77 7.24 -5.18
C GLY A 89 10.43 7.24 -3.80
N GLN A 90 9.79 7.77 -2.75
CA GLN A 90 10.34 7.75 -1.40
C GLN A 90 10.03 6.42 -0.71
N CYS A 91 11.09 5.68 -0.35
CA CYS A 91 10.99 4.40 0.34
C CYS A 91 10.60 4.60 1.81
N VAL A 92 9.56 3.88 2.23
CA VAL A 92 9.10 3.86 3.62
C VAL A 92 9.04 2.41 4.10
N SER A 93 9.59 2.15 5.28
CA SER A 93 9.64 0.81 5.87
C SER A 93 9.05 0.73 7.28
N PHE A 94 8.52 -0.46 7.58
CA PHE A 94 7.99 -0.87 8.88
C PHE A 94 8.34 -2.34 9.14
N ASN A 95 8.67 -2.69 10.38
CA ASN A 95 9.03 -4.06 10.76
C ASN A 95 7.82 -4.99 10.97
N THR A 96 6.59 -4.49 10.82
CA THR A 96 5.33 -5.20 11.14
C THR A 96 4.49 -5.52 9.91
N GLY A 97 5.04 -5.35 8.72
CA GLY A 97 4.29 -5.32 7.47
C GLY A 97 4.07 -3.90 6.96
N VAL A 98 3.70 -3.76 5.69
CA VAL A 98 3.39 -2.46 5.08
C VAL A 98 2.07 -2.49 4.30
N TRP A 99 1.35 -1.38 4.44
CA TRP A 99 0.10 -1.08 3.76
C TRP A 99 0.22 0.30 3.12
N ALA A 100 -0.56 0.54 2.08
CA ALA A 100 -0.67 1.85 1.44
C ALA A 100 -2.09 2.36 1.59
N ARG A 101 -2.23 3.66 1.84
CA ARG A 101 -3.52 4.33 1.84
C ARG A 101 -3.44 5.57 0.98
N ASN A 102 -4.33 5.64 0.00
CA ASN A 102 -4.54 6.85 -0.77
C ASN A 102 -5.58 7.72 -0.04
N GLY A 103 -5.30 8.96 0.29
CA GLY A 103 -6.35 9.89 0.72
C GLY A 103 -5.87 11.06 1.58
N CYS A 104 -6.62 12.15 1.55
CA CYS A 104 -6.39 13.33 2.38
C CYS A 104 -6.93 13.07 3.80
N GLY A 105 -6.06 12.63 4.73
CA GLY A 105 -6.54 12.17 6.04
C GLY A 105 -5.54 12.29 7.17
N GLN A 106 -5.54 13.46 7.83
CA GLN A 106 -5.06 13.76 9.19
C GLN A 106 -3.56 13.96 9.46
N ASP A 107 -2.65 13.60 8.57
CA ASP A 107 -1.23 13.96 8.75
C ASP A 107 -1.02 15.42 8.27
N MET A 108 -1.17 16.35 9.21
CA MET A 108 -0.73 17.74 9.04
C MET A 108 0.80 17.78 8.98
N CYS A 109 1.35 18.62 8.11
CA CYS A 109 2.81 18.71 7.97
C CYS A 109 3.43 19.32 9.21
N GLY A 110 4.13 18.47 9.98
CA GLY A 110 4.74 18.89 11.23
C GLY A 110 5.12 17.79 12.22
N ASN A 111 4.79 16.51 12.02
CA ASN A 111 5.37 15.44 12.83
C ASN A 111 6.76 15.06 12.31
N VAL A 112 7.69 15.99 12.50
CA VAL A 112 9.14 15.74 12.54
C VAL A 112 9.51 15.06 13.86
#